data_AF-A0A7S1GQH3-F1
#
_entry.id   AF-A0A7S1GQH3-F1
#
_cell.length_a   1.000
_cell.length_b   1.000
_cell.length_c   1.000
_cell.angle_alpha   90.00
_cell.angle_beta   90.00
_cell.angle_gamma   90.00
#
_symmetry.space_group_name_H-M   'P 1'
#
loop_
_entity.id
_entity.type
_entity.pdbx_description
1 polymer ?
#
loop_
_entity_poly.entity_id
_entity_poly.type
_entity_poly.pdbx_seq_one_letter_code
_entity_poly.pdbx_strand_id
1 'polypeptide(L)'
;QPCAAREPAPAAATPALFLKPDGQPLPMREAIQSGLSTGVPGVLAMLAEAHRQHGQLAWARLFEPAIRLAEQGFAISPRLHELLTGEAALRADPQAGPYFYAADGQPKPVGTL
;
A
#
# COMPACT_ATOMS: atom_id res chain seq x y z
N GLN A 1 -5.20 -11.50 -24.36
CA GLN A 1 -4.74 -10.13 -24.06
C GLN A 1 -3.85 -10.17 -22.83
N PRO A 2 -2.72 -9.44 -22.78
CA PRO A 2 -1.94 -9.36 -21.55
C PRO A 2 -2.76 -8.64 -20.46
N CYS A 3 -2.87 -9.24 -19.28
CA CYS A 3 -3.54 -8.62 -18.15
C CYS A 3 -2.57 -7.61 -17.51
N ALA A 4 -2.78 -6.32 -17.74
CA ALA A 4 -1.90 -5.27 -17.23
C ALA A 4 -2.29 -4.90 -15.79
N ALA A 5 -1.37 -5.08 -14.84
CA ALA A 5 -1.55 -4.68 -13.44
C ALA A 5 -1.21 -3.20 -13.17
N ARG A 6 -0.76 -2.47 -14.20
CA ARG A 6 -0.34 -1.07 -14.07
C ARG A 6 -1.52 -0.19 -13.70
N GLU A 7 -1.35 0.61 -12.66
CA GLU A 7 -2.35 1.59 -12.23
C GLU A 7 -2.41 2.75 -13.24
N PRO A 8 -3.56 2.98 -13.90
CA PRO A 8 -3.74 4.17 -14.72
C PRO A 8 -4.04 5.39 -13.85
N ALA A 9 -3.76 6.59 -14.39
CA ALA A 9 -4.16 7.83 -13.75
C ALA A 9 -5.70 7.91 -13.66
N PRO A 10 -6.27 8.47 -12.57
CA PRO A 10 -7.71 8.69 -12.47
C PRO A 10 -8.23 9.60 -13.60
N ALA A 11 -9.50 9.45 -13.97
CA ALA A 11 -10.11 10.25 -15.04
C ALA A 11 -10.08 11.78 -14.78
N ALA A 12 -10.03 12.19 -13.51
CA ALA A 12 -9.94 13.58 -13.11
C ALA A 12 -8.51 14.14 -13.07
N ALA A 13 -7.48 13.30 -13.28
CA ALA A 13 -6.09 13.75 -13.27
C ALA A 13 -5.79 14.63 -14.48
N THR A 14 -5.12 15.76 -14.24
CA THR A 14 -4.68 16.70 -15.29
C THR A 14 -3.16 16.83 -15.29
N PRO A 15 -2.53 17.37 -16.35
CA PRO A 15 -1.09 17.62 -16.36
C PRO A 15 -0.59 18.53 -15.23
N ALA A 16 -1.48 19.36 -14.65
CA ALA A 16 -1.17 20.26 -13.55
C ALA A 16 -1.36 19.64 -12.15
N LEU A 17 -1.65 18.33 -12.06
CA LEU A 17 -2.03 17.65 -10.81
C LEU A 17 -1.03 17.86 -9.66
N PHE A 18 0.25 18.00 -9.96
CA PHE A 18 1.32 18.19 -8.97
C PHE A 18 1.90 19.61 -8.97
N LEU A 19 1.15 20.58 -9.49
CA LEU A 19 1.53 22.00 -9.47
C LEU A 19 0.72 22.75 -8.41
N LYS A 20 1.38 23.69 -7.75
CA LYS A 20 0.76 24.69 -6.89
C LYS A 20 -0.03 25.71 -7.72
N PRO A 21 -0.90 26.52 -7.09
CA PRO A 21 -1.65 27.57 -7.80
C PRO A 21 -0.78 28.61 -8.52
N ASP A 22 0.46 28.81 -8.07
CA ASP A 22 1.45 29.70 -8.67
C ASP A 22 2.23 29.06 -9.84
N GLY A 23 1.91 27.80 -10.19
CA GLY A 23 2.56 27.04 -11.25
C GLY A 23 3.85 26.32 -10.85
N GLN A 24 4.32 26.47 -9.61
CA GLN A 24 5.52 25.77 -9.13
C GLN A 24 5.19 24.31 -8.77
N PRO A 25 6.14 23.36 -8.92
CA PRO A 25 5.91 21.98 -8.55
C PRO A 25 5.73 21.82 -7.03
N LEU A 26 4.90 20.86 -6.64
CA LEU A 26 4.85 20.39 -5.27
C LEU A 26 6.19 19.73 -4.88
N PRO A 27 6.64 19.88 -3.63
CA PRO A 27 7.74 19.09 -3.10
C PRO A 27 7.48 17.59 -3.27
N MET A 28 8.48 16.84 -3.70
CA MET A 28 8.33 15.41 -4.01
C MET A 28 7.72 14.59 -2.87
N ARG A 29 8.12 14.84 -1.63
CA ARG A 29 7.56 14.13 -0.45
C ARG A 29 6.08 14.43 -0.24
N GLU A 30 5.68 15.68 -0.43
CA GLU A 30 4.28 16.11 -0.31
C GLU A 30 3.43 15.47 -1.42
N ALA A 31 3.93 15.46 -2.65
CA ALA A 31 3.26 14.83 -3.77
C ALA A 31 3.05 13.32 -3.53
N ILE A 32 4.09 12.59 -3.13
CA ILE A 32 4.05 11.13 -2.91
C ILE A 32 3.12 10.74 -1.75
N GLN A 33 3.13 11.51 -0.66
CA GLN A 33 2.32 11.20 0.53
C GLN A 33 0.86 11.64 0.37
N SER A 34 0.55 12.44 -0.64
CA SER A 34 -0.82 12.85 -0.93
C SER A 34 -1.59 11.78 -1.72
N GLY A 35 -2.92 11.80 -1.59
CA GLY A 35 -3.80 10.96 -2.43
C GLY A 35 -3.73 11.27 -3.93
N LEU A 36 -3.08 12.38 -4.33
CA LEU A 36 -2.84 12.71 -5.75
C LEU A 36 -1.88 11.72 -6.40
N SER A 37 -1.01 11.07 -5.61
CA SER A 37 -0.09 10.03 -6.09
C SER A 37 -0.74 8.66 -6.28
N THR A 38 -2.03 8.52 -5.99
CA THR A 38 -2.74 7.24 -6.07
C THR A 38 -3.37 7.05 -7.46
N GLY A 39 -2.86 6.07 -8.22
CA GLY A 39 -3.50 5.58 -9.44
C GLY A 39 -4.70 4.69 -9.14
N VAL A 40 -5.47 4.30 -10.17
CA VAL A 40 -6.56 3.35 -9.99
C VAL A 40 -5.99 1.95 -9.74
N PRO A 41 -6.28 1.28 -8.60
CA PRO A 41 -5.67 -0.01 -8.27
C PRO A 41 -6.04 -1.11 -9.28
N GLY A 42 -5.04 -1.63 -10.00
CA GLY A 42 -5.25 -2.61 -11.09
C GLY A 42 -4.94 -4.07 -10.75
N VAL A 43 -4.21 -4.32 -9.65
CA VAL A 43 -3.66 -5.66 -9.32
C VAL A 43 -4.76 -6.70 -9.11
N LEU A 44 -5.82 -6.39 -8.34
CA LEU A 44 -6.90 -7.36 -8.09
C LEU A 44 -7.69 -7.69 -9.36
N ALA A 45 -7.93 -6.71 -10.22
CA ALA A 45 -8.61 -6.93 -11.49
C ALA A 45 -7.76 -7.82 -12.42
N MET A 46 -6.45 -7.57 -12.48
CA MET A 46 -5.51 -8.40 -13.23
C MET A 46 -5.48 -9.84 -12.70
N LEU A 47 -5.39 -10.03 -11.37
CA LEU A 47 -5.38 -11.36 -10.76
C LEU A 47 -6.69 -12.11 -10.98
N ALA A 48 -7.84 -11.42 -10.90
CA ALA A 48 -9.15 -12.01 -11.15
C ALA A 48 -9.29 -12.48 -12.60
N GLU A 49 -8.81 -11.70 -13.56
CA GLU A 49 -8.84 -12.07 -14.98
C GLU A 49 -7.88 -13.22 -15.29
N ALA A 50 -6.67 -13.21 -14.73
CA ALA A 50 -5.72 -14.32 -14.85
C ALA A 50 -6.30 -15.62 -14.26
N HIS A 51 -6.98 -15.53 -13.13
CA HIS A 51 -7.66 -16.66 -12.51
C HIS A 51 -8.86 -17.14 -13.34
N ARG A 52 -9.63 -16.23 -13.94
CA ARG A 52 -10.72 -16.61 -14.86
C ARG A 52 -10.22 -17.41 -16.07
N GLN A 53 -9.03 -17.07 -16.59
CA GLN A 53 -8.45 -17.73 -17.77
C GLN A 53 -7.73 -19.04 -17.43
N HIS A 54 -7.08 -19.12 -16.27
CA HIS A 54 -6.11 -20.19 -15.97
C HIS A 54 -6.25 -20.82 -14.56
N GLY A 55 -7.21 -20.36 -13.77
CA GLY A 55 -7.40 -20.78 -12.39
C GLY A 55 -7.85 -22.23 -12.28
N GLN A 56 -7.26 -22.96 -11.33
CA GLN A 56 -7.59 -24.36 -11.05
C GLN A 56 -8.27 -24.56 -9.69
N LEU A 57 -8.02 -23.64 -8.75
CA LEU A 57 -8.62 -23.64 -7.42
C LEU A 57 -9.74 -22.60 -7.34
N ALA A 58 -10.69 -22.77 -6.43
CA ALA A 58 -11.70 -21.76 -6.17
C ALA A 58 -11.06 -20.43 -5.76
N TRP A 59 -11.51 -19.31 -6.35
CA TRP A 59 -10.93 -17.98 -6.15
C TRP A 59 -10.82 -17.61 -4.67
N ALA A 60 -11.91 -17.78 -3.90
CA ALA A 60 -11.94 -17.47 -2.47
C ALA A 60 -10.87 -18.23 -1.66
N ARG A 61 -10.59 -19.49 -2.03
CA ARG A 61 -9.61 -20.33 -1.33
C ARG A 61 -8.19 -19.78 -1.42
N LEU A 62 -7.87 -19.05 -2.48
CA LEU A 62 -6.54 -18.47 -2.66
C LEU A 62 -6.22 -17.38 -1.64
N PHE A 63 -7.24 -16.72 -1.08
CA PHE A 63 -7.07 -15.62 -0.13
C PHE A 63 -7.13 -16.05 1.33
N GLU A 64 -7.61 -17.25 1.64
CA GLU A 64 -7.73 -17.73 3.02
C GLU A 64 -6.42 -17.60 3.83
N PRO A 65 -5.21 -17.91 3.31
CA PRO A 65 -3.99 -17.71 4.08
C PRO A 65 -3.71 -16.24 4.39
N ALA A 66 -3.95 -15.34 3.43
CA ALA A 66 -3.73 -13.91 3.61
C ALA A 66 -4.73 -13.31 4.59
N ILE A 67 -6.00 -13.72 4.52
CA ILE A 67 -7.05 -13.31 5.46
C ILE A 67 -6.67 -13.74 6.88
N ARG A 68 -6.26 -15.00 7.08
CA ARG A 68 -5.83 -15.48 8.40
C ARG A 68 -4.67 -14.64 8.97
N LEU A 69 -3.66 -14.33 8.17
CA LEU A 69 -2.53 -13.51 8.62
C LEU A 69 -2.95 -12.07 8.95
N ALA A 70 -3.89 -11.50 8.20
CA ALA A 70 -4.40 -10.15 8.45
C ALA A 70 -5.27 -10.08 9.72
N GLU A 71 -6.08 -11.11 9.98
CA GLU A 71 -6.98 -11.16 11.14
C GLU A 71 -6.29 -11.63 12.42
N GLN A 72 -5.37 -12.58 12.33
CA GLN A 72 -4.71 -13.21 13.48
C GLN A 72 -3.33 -12.62 13.79
N GLY A 73 -2.84 -11.75 12.90
CA GLY A 73 -1.51 -11.16 12.99
C GLY A 73 -0.40 -12.11 12.50
N PHE A 74 0.79 -11.55 12.36
CA PHE A 74 2.02 -12.28 12.07
C PHE A 74 3.20 -11.59 12.74
N ALA A 75 4.20 -12.37 13.12
CA ALA A 75 5.33 -11.85 13.88
C ALA A 75 6.12 -10.84 13.05
N ILE A 76 6.37 -9.65 13.60
CA ILE A 76 7.22 -8.64 12.96
C ILE A 76 8.61 -9.24 12.74
N SER A 77 9.03 -9.29 11.47
CA SER A 77 10.33 -9.81 11.07
C SER A 77 11.44 -8.77 11.32
N PRO A 78 12.72 -9.21 11.43
CA PRO A 78 13.85 -8.29 11.52
C PRO A 78 13.88 -7.27 10.36
N ARG A 79 13.53 -7.72 9.15
CA ARG A 79 13.51 -6.85 7.97
C ARG A 79 12.40 -5.79 8.05
N LEU A 80 11.20 -6.18 8.50
CA LEU A 80 10.09 -5.23 8.65
C LEU A 80 10.42 -4.20 9.73
N HIS A 81 10.94 -4.63 10.88
CA HIS A 81 11.37 -3.74 11.95
C HIS A 81 12.39 -2.70 11.44
N GLU A 82 13.40 -3.14 10.70
CA GLU A 82 14.43 -2.25 10.15
C GLU A 82 13.84 -1.21 9.19
N LEU A 83 12.93 -1.60 8.29
CA LEU A 83 12.29 -0.67 7.37
C LEU A 83 11.48 0.41 8.10
N LEU A 84 10.81 0.04 9.21
CA LEU A 84 9.99 0.96 9.98
C LEU A 84 10.80 2.02 10.73
N THR A 85 12.10 1.80 10.99
CA THR A 85 12.95 2.79 11.67
C THR A 85 13.01 4.12 10.92
N GLY A 86 13.07 4.06 9.58
CA GLY A 86 13.17 5.21 8.68
C GLY A 86 11.84 5.84 8.24
N GLU A 87 10.70 5.20 8.54
CA GLU A 87 9.39 5.60 8.00
C GLU A 87 8.66 6.62 8.89
N ALA A 88 9.13 7.88 8.86
CA ALA A 88 8.55 8.95 9.66
C ALA A 88 7.09 9.28 9.28
N ALA A 89 6.72 9.15 8.00
CA ALA A 89 5.37 9.45 7.55
C ALA A 89 4.35 8.44 8.11
N LEU A 90 4.69 7.15 8.08
CA LEU A 90 3.86 6.09 8.62
C LEU A 90 3.68 6.21 10.14
N ARG A 91 4.75 6.60 10.85
CA ARG A 91 4.70 6.85 12.29
C ARG A 91 3.75 7.98 12.67
N ALA A 92 3.65 9.01 11.83
CA ALA A 92 2.79 10.17 12.05
C ALA A 92 1.34 9.95 11.59
N ASP A 93 1.06 8.89 10.83
CA ASP A 93 -0.28 8.59 10.34
C ASP A 93 -1.17 8.07 11.49
N PRO A 94 -2.36 8.68 11.72
CA PRO A 94 -3.22 8.32 12.85
C PRO A 94 -3.87 6.94 12.72
N GLN A 95 -3.97 6.40 11.51
CA GLN A 95 -4.48 5.06 11.25
C GLN A 95 -3.35 4.05 11.25
N ALA A 96 -2.28 4.29 10.49
CA ALA A 96 -1.20 3.34 10.28
C ALA A 96 -0.21 3.27 11.45
N GLY A 97 0.03 4.40 12.14
CA GLY A 97 0.97 4.50 13.25
C GLY A 97 0.73 3.45 14.34
N PRO A 98 -0.49 3.33 14.89
CA PRO A 98 -0.82 2.32 15.91
C PRO A 98 -0.60 0.85 15.47
N TYR A 99 -0.63 0.55 14.17
CA TYR A 99 -0.35 -0.80 13.69
C TYR A 99 1.12 -1.17 13.84
N PHE A 100 2.05 -0.24 13.52
CA PHE A 100 3.47 -0.55 13.38
C PHE A 100 4.37 -0.04 14.50
N TYR A 101 3.94 0.98 15.24
CA TYR A 101 4.75 1.67 16.25
C TYR A 101 4.19 1.51 17.65
N ALA A 102 5.07 1.55 18.66
CA ALA A 102 4.72 1.62 20.06
C ALA A 102 4.43 3.07 20.47
N ALA A 103 3.91 3.27 21.70
CA ALA A 103 3.53 4.60 22.20
C ALA A 103 4.70 5.58 22.32
N ASP A 104 5.94 5.08 22.41
CA ASP A 104 7.17 5.86 22.41
C ASP A 104 7.65 6.25 20.99
N GLY A 105 6.90 5.86 19.96
CA GLY A 105 7.21 6.11 18.55
C GLY A 105 8.25 5.16 17.95
N GLN A 106 8.77 4.20 18.70
CA GLN A 106 9.68 3.18 18.15
C GLN A 106 8.88 2.12 17.37
N PRO A 107 9.46 1.53 16.31
CA PRO A 107 8.85 0.36 15.68
C PRO A 107 8.62 -0.74 16.72
N LYS A 108 7.50 -1.44 16.64
CA LYS A 108 7.24 -2.58 17.50
C LYS A 108 8.40 -3.61 17.40
N PRO A 109 8.79 -4.26 18.51
CA PRO A 109 9.92 -5.20 18.51
C PRO A 109 9.72 -6.36 17.55
N VAL A 110 10.83 -6.91 17.06
CA VAL A 110 10.83 -8.18 16.32
C VAL A 110 10.14 -9.26 17.16
N GLY A 111 9.24 -10.02 16.53
CA GLY A 111 8.44 -11.05 17.20
C GLY A 111 7.08 -10.59 17.73
N THR A 112 6.78 -9.28 17.73
CA THR A 112 5.44 -8.78 18.09
C THR A 112 4.41 -9.27 17.07
N LEU A 113 3.26 -9.74 17.56
CA LEU A 113 2.07 -10.10 16.75
C LEU A 113 1.11 -8.91 16.62
#